data_AF-A0A1M5D1N7-F1
#
_entry.id   AF-A0A1M5D1N7-F1
#
_cell.length_a   1.000
_cell.length_b   1.000
_cell.length_c   1.000
_cell.angle_alpha   90.00
_cell.angle_beta   90.00
_cell.angle_gamma   90.00
#
_symmetry.space_group_name_H-M   'P 1'
#
loop_
_entity.id
_entity.type
_entity.pdbx_description
1 polymer ?
#
loop_
_entity_poly.entity_id
_entity_poly.type
_entity_poly.pdbx_seq_one_letter_code
_entity_poly.pdbx_strand_id
1 'polypeptide(L)'
;MRLFLRQATAMRIPPGFRELCSGLHQDALYLAQGSVERLAANCISFVRQEHRADLREFLRIELAVRTASELKGVIKRQKPDIFFSSSAARTFLENVYQRLD
;
A
#
# COMPACT_ATOMS: atom_id res chain seq x y z
N MET A 1 28.37 -17.85 8.92
CA MET A 1 27.31 -16.81 8.94
C MET A 1 26.55 -16.85 7.63
N ARG A 2 25.25 -17.18 7.66
CA ARG A 2 24.42 -17.30 6.45
C ARG A 2 24.15 -15.90 5.88
N LEU A 3 24.90 -15.54 4.85
CA LEU A 3 24.54 -14.49 3.91
C LEU A 3 23.33 -15.00 3.13
N PHE A 4 22.13 -14.80 3.67
CA PHE A 4 20.93 -14.80 2.85
C PHE A 4 21.03 -13.56 1.96
N LEU A 5 21.61 -13.76 0.78
CA LEU A 5 21.32 -12.96 -0.40
C LEU A 5 19.80 -12.81 -0.42
N ARG A 6 19.31 -11.66 0.05
CA ARG A 6 17.94 -11.21 -0.18
C ARG A 6 17.82 -11.18 -1.70
N GLN A 7 17.43 -12.31 -2.29
CA GLN A 7 16.96 -12.35 -3.66
C GLN A 7 15.97 -11.20 -3.74
N ALA A 8 16.27 -10.23 -4.57
CA ALA A 8 15.27 -9.33 -5.10
C ALA A 8 14.37 -10.19 -5.99
N THR A 9 13.62 -11.12 -5.38
CA THR A 9 12.46 -11.75 -6.01
C THR A 9 11.65 -10.60 -6.54
N ALA A 10 11.55 -10.51 -7.87
CA ALA A 10 10.75 -9.52 -8.56
C ALA A 10 9.38 -9.52 -7.88
N MET A 11 9.16 -8.51 -7.06
CA MET A 11 8.05 -8.47 -6.14
C MET A 11 6.79 -8.37 -6.98
N ARG A 12 6.01 -9.46 -7.02
CA ARG A 12 4.83 -9.54 -7.87
C ARG A 12 3.73 -8.70 -7.22
N ILE A 13 3.65 -7.43 -7.61
CA ILE A 13 2.61 -6.51 -7.13
C ILE A 13 1.26 -6.97 -7.71
N PRO A 14 0.29 -7.35 -6.86
CA PRO A 14 -1.00 -7.83 -7.34
C PRO A 14 -1.78 -6.70 -8.04
N PRO A 15 -2.71 -7.03 -8.95
CA PRO A 15 -3.55 -6.04 -9.63
C PRO A 15 -4.27 -5.10 -8.66
N GLY A 16 -4.85 -5.65 -7.59
CA GLY A 16 -5.55 -4.87 -6.56
C GLY A 16 -4.68 -3.81 -5.87
N PHE A 17 -3.37 -4.05 -5.73
CA PHE A 17 -2.47 -3.05 -5.16
C PHE A 17 -2.17 -1.92 -6.15
N ARG A 18 -2.07 -2.24 -7.45
CA ARG A 18 -1.97 -1.24 -8.51
C ARG A 18 -3.23 -0.40 -8.61
N GLU A 19 -4.40 -1.02 -8.50
CA GLU A 19 -5.70 -0.34 -8.46
C GLU A 19 -5.80 0.59 -7.24
N LEU A 20 -5.44 0.12 -6.05
CA LEU A 20 -5.35 0.94 -4.84
C LEU A 20 -4.44 2.16 -5.05
N CYS A 21 -3.24 1.93 -5.60
CA CYS A 21 -2.29 3.01 -5.88
C CYS A 21 -2.75 3.94 -7.01
N SER A 22 -3.65 3.52 -7.90
CA SER A 22 -4.22 4.40 -8.92
C SER A 22 -5.06 5.52 -8.29
N GLY A 23 -5.73 5.22 -7.16
CA GLY A 23 -6.46 6.20 -6.35
C GLY A 23 -5.56 7.11 -5.49
N LEU A 24 -4.23 6.89 -5.49
CA LEU A 24 -3.27 7.79 -4.84
C LEU A 24 -2.84 8.88 -5.85
N HIS A 25 -3.55 10.01 -5.83
CA HIS A 25 -3.21 11.24 -6.56
C HIS A 25 -3.27 12.45 -5.61
N GLN A 26 -2.71 13.59 -6.02
CA GLN A 26 -2.65 14.80 -5.17
C GLN A 26 -4.04 15.26 -4.70
N ASP A 27 -5.07 15.15 -5.56
CA ASP A 27 -6.43 15.50 -5.16
C ASP A 27 -6.98 14.54 -4.11
N ALA A 28 -6.60 13.25 -4.13
CA ALA A 28 -7.03 12.31 -3.10
C ALA A 28 -6.47 12.69 -1.72
N LEU A 29 -5.22 13.17 -1.66
CA LEU A 29 -4.61 13.71 -0.44
C LEU A 29 -5.33 14.97 0.04
N TYR A 30 -5.67 15.86 -0.89
CA TYR A 30 -6.42 17.09 -0.61
C TYR A 30 -7.84 16.78 -0.10
N LEU A 31 -8.58 15.90 -0.78
CA LEU A 31 -9.93 15.45 -0.42
C LEU A 31 -9.95 14.69 0.91
N ALA A 32 -8.88 13.97 1.23
CA ALA A 32 -8.71 13.33 2.52
C ALA A 32 -8.41 14.32 3.65
N GLN A 33 -8.24 15.62 3.37
CA GLN A 33 -7.90 16.67 4.33
C GLN A 33 -6.64 16.34 5.14
N GLY A 34 -5.68 15.62 4.52
CA GLY A 34 -4.47 15.14 5.20
C GLY A 34 -4.67 13.93 6.13
N SER A 35 -5.88 13.37 6.27
CA SER A 35 -6.11 12.14 7.03
C SER A 35 -5.80 10.91 6.20
N VAL A 36 -4.86 10.10 6.70
CA VAL A 36 -4.43 8.86 6.07
C VAL A 36 -5.55 7.81 6.07
N GLU A 37 -6.41 7.83 7.09
CA GLU A 37 -7.55 6.95 7.27
C GLU A 37 -8.63 7.22 6.21
N ARG A 38 -8.93 8.51 5.96
CA ARG A 38 -9.85 8.93 4.89
C ARG A 38 -9.28 8.60 3.51
N LEU A 39 -7.98 8.82 3.32
CA LEU A 39 -7.31 8.44 2.08
C LEU A 39 -7.41 6.94 1.82
N ALA A 40 -7.17 6.11 2.83
CA ALA A 40 -7.33 4.65 2.73
C ALA A 40 -8.77 4.26 2.34
N ALA A 41 -9.78 4.86 2.97
CA ALA A 41 -11.17 4.61 2.63
C ALA A 41 -11.49 4.99 1.17
N ASN A 42 -10.99 6.13 0.70
CA ASN A 42 -11.17 6.58 -0.69
C ASN A 42 -10.44 5.65 -1.67
N CYS A 43 -9.19 5.26 -1.40
CA CYS A 43 -8.43 4.43 -2.34
C CYS A 43 -9.02 3.01 -2.49
N ILE A 44 -9.68 2.49 -1.46
CA ILE A 44 -10.30 1.15 -1.52
C ILE A 44 -11.45 1.07 -2.51
N SER A 45 -12.16 2.17 -2.79
CA SER A 45 -13.24 2.16 -3.78
C SER A 45 -12.74 1.90 -5.21
N PHE A 46 -11.44 2.08 -5.46
CA PHE A 46 -10.80 1.79 -6.74
C PHE A 46 -10.42 0.32 -6.90
N VAL A 47 -10.38 -0.45 -5.81
CA VAL A 47 -10.03 -1.87 -5.83
C VAL A 47 -11.27 -2.68 -6.17
N ARG A 48 -11.21 -3.39 -7.29
CA ARG A 48 -12.29 -4.29 -7.72
C ARG A 48 -12.48 -5.41 -6.71
N GLN A 49 -13.73 -5.83 -6.52
CA GLN A 49 -14.08 -6.86 -5.52
C GLN A 49 -13.29 -8.16 -5.73
N GLU A 50 -13.11 -8.58 -6.99
CA GLU A 50 -12.33 -9.78 -7.37
C GLU A 50 -10.86 -9.71 -6.93
N HIS A 51 -10.27 -8.52 -6.80
CA HIS A 51 -8.87 -8.34 -6.42
C HIS A 51 -8.68 -8.09 -4.91
N ARG A 52 -9.76 -7.95 -4.13
CA ARG A 52 -9.68 -7.60 -2.70
C ARG A 52 -9.05 -8.70 -1.86
N ALA A 53 -9.36 -9.96 -2.14
CA ALA A 53 -8.81 -11.11 -1.41
C ALA A 53 -7.28 -11.19 -1.60
N ASP A 54 -6.81 -11.11 -2.84
CA ASP A 54 -5.38 -11.11 -3.17
C ASP A 54 -4.66 -9.89 -2.58
N LEU A 55 -5.28 -8.72 -2.62
CA LEU A 55 -4.74 -7.52 -1.99
C LEU A 55 -4.63 -7.68 -0.48
N ARG A 56 -5.65 -8.22 0.19
CA ARG A 56 -5.65 -8.45 1.64
C ARG A 56 -4.53 -9.38 2.04
N GLU A 57 -4.36 -10.50 1.33
CA GLU A 57 -3.30 -11.48 1.63
C GLU A 57 -1.91 -10.89 1.40
N PHE A 58 -1.73 -10.14 0.31
CA PHE A 58 -0.50 -9.40 0.05
C PHE A 58 -0.17 -8.42 1.19
N LEU A 59 -1.15 -7.62 1.63
CA LEU A 59 -0.95 -6.67 2.73
C LEU A 59 -0.66 -7.38 4.06
N ARG A 60 -1.31 -8.52 4.34
CA ARG A 60 -1.07 -9.33 5.54
C ARG A 60 0.40 -9.75 5.64
N ILE A 61 0.96 -10.26 4.55
CA ILE A 61 2.37 -10.69 4.48
C ILE A 61 3.30 -9.48 4.60
N GLU A 62 3.03 -8.43 3.83
CA GLU A 62 3.91 -7.28 3.73
C GLU A 62 3.96 -6.46 5.02
N LEU A 63 2.82 -6.26 5.71
CA LEU A 63 2.74 -5.58 7.00
C LEU A 63 3.44 -6.38 8.12
N ALA A 64 3.48 -7.71 8.02
CA ALA A 64 4.15 -8.58 8.98
C ALA A 64 5.68 -8.62 8.78
N VAL A 65 6.15 -8.53 7.53
CA VAL A 65 7.56 -8.75 7.19
C VAL A 65 8.36 -7.45 7.05
N ARG A 66 7.72 -6.37 6.58
CA ARG A 66 8.44 -5.15 6.17
C ARG A 66 8.41 -4.04 7.19
N THR A 67 9.49 -3.27 7.20
CA THR A 67 9.57 -2.02 7.93
C THR A 67 8.73 -0.93 7.26
N ALA A 68 8.36 0.10 8.02
CA ALA A 68 7.62 1.25 7.53
C ALA A 68 8.31 1.96 6.34
N SER A 69 9.65 2.03 6.36
CA SER A 69 10.45 2.62 5.28
C SER A 69 10.44 1.75 4.01
N GLU A 70 10.46 0.43 4.15
CA GLU A 70 10.34 -0.50 3.01
C GLU A 70 8.94 -0.40 2.38
N LEU A 71 7.88 -0.35 3.19
CA LEU A 71 6.50 -0.18 2.72
C LEU A 71 6.30 1.13 1.95
N LYS A 72 6.83 2.24 2.48
CA LYS A 72 6.89 3.51 1.75
C LYS A 72 7.56 3.35 0.38
N GLY A 73 8.66 2.59 0.33
CA GLY A 73 9.36 2.28 -0.91
C GLY A 73 8.49 1.53 -1.93
N VAL A 74 7.62 0.61 -1.48
CA VAL A 74 6.67 -0.10 -2.35
C VAL A 74 5.68 0.87 -2.97
N ILE A 75 5.06 1.75 -2.17
CA ILE A 75 4.12 2.76 -2.65
C ILE A 75 4.81 3.72 -3.63
N LYS A 76 6.00 4.24 -3.28
CA LYS A 76 6.76 5.18 -4.12
C LYS A 76 7.12 4.59 -5.49
N ARG A 77 7.33 3.27 -5.60
CA ARG A 77 7.56 2.61 -6.89
C ARG A 77 6.32 2.56 -7.77
N GLN A 78 5.11 2.53 -7.18
CA GLN A 78 3.86 2.55 -7.93
C GLN A 78 3.40 3.99 -8.25
N LYS A 79 3.63 4.91 -7.32
CA LYS A 79 3.29 6.33 -7.44
C LYS A 79 4.44 7.19 -6.91
N PRO A 80 5.42 7.56 -7.76
CA PRO A 80 6.56 8.36 -7.35
C PRO A 80 6.19 9.79 -6.96
N ASP A 81 5.07 10.29 -7.46
CA ASP A 81 4.57 11.66 -7.24
C ASP A 81 3.91 11.86 -5.86
N ILE A 82 3.70 10.77 -5.12
CA ILE A 82 3.07 10.79 -3.79
C ILE A 82 4.12 10.71 -2.71
N PHE A 83 4.09 11.69 -1.81
CA PHE A 83 4.99 11.79 -0.68
C PHE A 83 4.29 11.33 0.60
N PHE A 84 4.76 10.21 1.15
CA PHE A 84 4.41 9.75 2.49
C PHE A 84 5.62 9.80 3.42
N SER A 85 5.39 10.12 4.69
CA SER A 85 6.32 9.71 5.75
C SER A 85 6.29 8.19 5.89
N SER A 86 7.35 7.58 6.43
CA SER A 86 7.38 6.12 6.61
C SER A 86 6.23 5.64 7.51
N SER A 87 5.93 6.37 8.59
CA SER A 87 4.79 6.07 9.47
C SER A 87 3.46 6.20 8.76
N ALA A 88 3.23 7.28 8.01
CA ALA A 88 1.98 7.47 7.26
C ALA A 88 1.76 6.39 6.21
N ALA A 89 2.81 5.95 5.51
CA ALA A 89 2.72 4.84 4.55
C ALA A 89 2.28 3.53 5.23
N ARG A 90 2.82 3.23 6.42
CA ARG A 90 2.40 2.05 7.19
C ARG A 90 0.95 2.16 7.65
N THR A 91 0.60 3.28 8.30
CA THR A 91 -0.76 3.53 8.78
C THR A 91 -1.78 3.48 7.64
N PHE A 92 -1.44 3.99 6.46
CA PHE A 92 -2.27 3.88 5.26
C PHE A 92 -2.57 2.43 4.91
N LEU A 93 -1.53 1.59 4.78
CA LEU A 93 -1.68 0.19 4.40
C LEU A 93 -2.39 -0.64 5.47
N GLU A 94 -2.17 -0.35 6.75
CA GLU A 94 -2.91 -0.97 7.87
C GLU A 94 -4.40 -0.62 7.80
N ASN A 95 -4.73 0.64 7.54
CA ASN A 95 -6.11 1.10 7.37
C ASN A 95 -6.79 0.46 6.14
N VAL A 96 -6.04 0.26 5.05
CA VAL A 96 -6.53 -0.47 3.88
C VAL A 96 -6.79 -1.93 4.23
N TYR A 97 -5.84 -2.59 4.89
CA TYR A 97 -5.98 -3.99 5.30
C TYR A 97 -7.22 -4.23 6.18
N GLN A 98 -7.48 -3.36 7.15
CA GLN A 98 -8.64 -3.45 8.04
C GLN A 98 -9.99 -3.26 7.35
N ARG A 99 -10.01 -2.62 6.17
CA ARG A 99 -11.23 -2.29 5.41
C ARG A 99 -11.49 -3.25 4.25
N LEU A 100 -10.56 -4.17 3.96
CA LEU A 100 -10.72 -5.20 2.92
C LEU A 100 -11.46 -6.44 3.46
N ASP A 101 -12.45 -6.24 4.32
CA ASP A 101 -13.34 -7.30 4.80
C ASP A 101 -14.40 -7.68 3.77
#